data_AF-A0A916H494-F1
#
_entry.id   AF-A0A916H494-F1
#
_cell.length_a   1.000
_cell.length_b   1.000
_cell.length_c   1.000
_cell.angle_alpha   90.00
_cell.angle_beta   90.00
_cell.angle_gamma   90.00
#
_symmetry.space_group_name_H-M   'P 1'
#
loop_
_entity.id
_entity.type
_entity.pdbx_description
1 polymer ?
#
loop_
_entity_poly.entity_id
_entity_poly.type
_entity_poly.pdbx_seq_one_letter_code
_entity_poly.pdbx_strand_id
1 'polypeptide(L)'
;MRILSAIALVAASPVLAATIVNGSFELPGTGFQTVPAGQTFGSWTCTGPSDIEFVNAAANGTLLPTRYDGDYWIDLTGVGAPSGIRQTVATTSGQGYRVDFAMSGNPFSGGQVMVLNVLWNGALAGTFSHDTTGHPASNMGWTVYTVDVIGTGSDVLTFQGVTGVAAAGVALDDVGIEEIPAPGAGLALLVGAAMWGRRRR
;
A
#
# COMPACT_ATOMS: atom_id res chain seq x y z
N MET A 1 -2.46 0.24 -60.19
CA MET A 1 -1.70 -0.06 -58.96
C MET A 1 -2.56 0.38 -57.78
N ARG A 2 -3.23 -0.55 -57.09
CA ARG A 2 -4.13 -0.24 -55.95
C ARG A 2 -3.34 -0.41 -54.66
N ILE A 3 -3.13 0.68 -53.93
CA ILE A 3 -2.45 0.66 -52.62
C ILE A 3 -3.52 0.31 -51.58
N LEU A 4 -3.47 -0.92 -51.06
CA LEU A 4 -4.26 -1.33 -49.90
C LEU A 4 -3.63 -0.70 -48.65
N SER A 5 -4.36 0.22 -48.00
CA SER A 5 -4.00 0.73 -46.68
C SER A 5 -4.48 -0.25 -45.63
N ALA A 6 -3.55 -0.90 -44.92
CA ALA A 6 -3.87 -1.72 -43.76
C ALA A 6 -4.10 -0.81 -42.55
N ILE A 7 -5.31 -0.80 -42.02
CA ILE A 7 -5.62 -0.19 -40.72
C ILE A 7 -5.21 -1.23 -39.67
N ALA A 8 -4.14 -0.96 -38.93
CA ALA A 8 -3.78 -1.74 -37.75
C ALA A 8 -4.75 -1.38 -36.63
N LEU A 9 -5.70 -2.28 -36.34
CA LEU A 9 -6.55 -2.19 -35.16
C LEU A 9 -5.69 -2.62 -33.96
N VAL A 10 -5.23 -1.66 -33.16
CA VAL A 10 -4.62 -1.96 -31.86
C VAL A 10 -5.75 -2.39 -30.93
N ALA A 11 -5.87 -3.68 -30.68
CA ALA A 11 -6.74 -4.20 -29.64
C ALA A 11 -6.14 -3.78 -28.29
N ALA A 12 -6.81 -2.89 -27.56
CA ALA A 12 -6.50 -2.67 -26.16
C ALA A 12 -6.98 -3.90 -25.38
N SER A 13 -6.05 -4.76 -24.97
CA SER A 13 -6.36 -5.78 -23.97
C SER A 13 -6.80 -5.08 -22.68
N PRO A 14 -7.82 -5.57 -21.96
CA PRO A 14 -8.13 -5.04 -20.64
C PRO A 14 -6.90 -5.23 -19.76
N VAL A 15 -6.26 -4.12 -19.37
CA VAL A 15 -5.24 -4.14 -18.33
C VAL A 15 -5.98 -4.36 -17.02
N LEU A 16 -5.69 -5.46 -16.34
CA LEU A 16 -6.09 -5.63 -14.95
C LEU A 16 -5.34 -4.58 -14.14
N ALA A 17 -6.05 -3.59 -13.62
CA ALA A 17 -5.46 -2.63 -12.71
C ALA A 17 -4.97 -3.38 -11.46
N ALA A 18 -3.70 -3.19 -11.10
CA ALA A 18 -3.19 -3.70 -9.83
C ALA A 18 -4.03 -3.13 -8.69
N THR A 19 -4.31 -3.94 -7.67
CA THR A 19 -5.16 -3.53 -6.54
C THR A 19 -4.59 -4.11 -5.25
N ILE A 20 -4.54 -3.29 -4.21
CA ILE A 20 -4.32 -3.75 -2.84
C ILE A 20 -5.67 -4.14 -2.25
N VAL A 21 -5.77 -5.39 -1.78
CA VAL A 21 -6.97 -5.86 -1.09
C VAL A 21 -6.87 -5.49 0.38
N ASN A 22 -7.91 -4.85 0.93
CA ASN A 22 -7.98 -4.43 2.34
C ASN A 22 -6.81 -3.49 2.72
N GLY A 23 -6.58 -2.47 1.90
CA GLY A 23 -5.49 -1.49 2.09
C GLY A 23 -5.59 -0.68 3.40
N SER A 24 -6.82 -0.36 3.82
CA SER A 24 -7.12 0.31 5.10
C SER A 24 -7.45 -0.65 6.24
N PHE A 25 -7.17 -1.95 6.10
CA PHE A 25 -7.27 -2.94 7.20
C PHE A 25 -8.65 -3.19 7.82
N GLU A 26 -9.74 -2.66 7.24
CA GLU A 26 -11.11 -2.72 7.76
C GLU A 26 -11.74 -4.13 7.82
N LEU A 27 -11.23 -5.08 7.02
CA LEU A 27 -11.77 -6.44 6.97
C LEU A 27 -11.00 -7.38 7.90
N PRO A 28 -11.70 -8.32 8.58
CA PRO A 28 -13.15 -8.58 8.57
C PRO A 28 -13.96 -7.70 9.54
N GLY A 29 -13.33 -6.75 10.25
CA GLY A 29 -14.04 -5.81 11.13
C GLY A 29 -14.52 -6.41 12.47
N THR A 30 -13.82 -7.42 13.01
CA THR A 30 -14.26 -8.18 14.19
C THR A 30 -13.74 -7.65 15.54
N GLY A 31 -13.36 -6.37 15.60
CA GLY A 31 -12.64 -5.77 16.73
C GLY A 31 -11.12 -5.91 16.62
N PHE A 32 -10.42 -5.65 17.73
CA PHE A 32 -8.96 -5.80 17.84
C PHE A 32 -8.55 -7.26 17.58
N GLN A 33 -7.48 -7.45 16.81
CA GLN A 33 -6.99 -8.79 16.48
C GLN A 33 -5.46 -8.85 16.48
N THR A 34 -4.91 -9.73 17.32
CA THR A 34 -3.51 -10.15 17.25
C THR A 34 -3.32 -11.23 16.18
N VAL A 35 -2.30 -11.11 15.33
CA VAL A 35 -2.01 -12.05 14.25
C VAL A 35 -0.59 -12.59 14.41
N PRO A 36 -0.43 -13.87 14.83
CA PRO A 36 0.88 -14.50 14.99
C PRO A 36 1.66 -14.60 13.67
N ALA A 37 2.99 -14.69 13.77
CA ALA A 37 3.87 -14.93 12.62
C ALA A 37 3.39 -16.11 11.76
N GLY A 38 3.35 -15.89 10.44
CA GLY A 38 2.90 -16.87 9.45
C GLY A 38 1.39 -17.00 9.29
N GLN A 39 0.58 -16.34 10.13
CA GLN A 39 -0.87 -16.32 9.99
C GLN A 39 -1.34 -15.20 9.07
N THR A 40 -2.51 -15.41 8.45
CA THR A 40 -3.16 -14.43 7.58
C THR A 40 -4.46 -13.96 8.20
N PHE A 41 -4.69 -12.65 8.17
CA PHE A 41 -5.92 -12.01 8.59
C PHE A 41 -6.19 -10.79 7.70
N GLY A 42 -7.44 -10.56 7.31
CA GLY A 42 -7.80 -9.40 6.49
C GLY A 42 -6.98 -9.27 5.20
N SER A 43 -6.67 -10.38 4.51
CA SER A 43 -5.83 -10.42 3.29
C SER A 43 -4.34 -10.08 3.47
N TRP A 44 -3.87 -9.90 4.70
CA TRP A 44 -2.46 -9.67 5.01
C TRP A 44 -1.87 -10.82 5.80
N THR A 45 -0.68 -11.28 5.43
CA THR A 45 0.06 -12.30 6.17
C THR A 45 1.12 -11.66 7.04
N CYS A 46 1.13 -11.97 8.34
CA CYS A 46 2.20 -11.58 9.24
C CYS A 46 3.51 -12.30 8.89
N THR A 47 4.58 -11.57 8.60
CA THR A 47 5.88 -12.12 8.22
C THR A 47 6.75 -12.51 9.42
N GLY A 48 6.35 -12.12 10.64
CA GLY A 48 7.13 -12.34 11.85
C GLY A 48 8.31 -11.36 12.00
N PRO A 49 9.19 -11.59 13.01
CA PRO A 49 9.31 -12.82 13.81
C PRO A 49 8.29 -12.97 14.95
N SER A 50 7.54 -11.93 15.29
CA SER A 50 6.50 -11.95 16.32
C SER A 50 5.12 -11.67 15.70
N ASP A 51 4.15 -11.35 16.53
CA ASP A 51 2.81 -10.96 16.13
C ASP A 51 2.74 -9.50 15.66
N ILE A 52 1.69 -9.21 14.89
CA ILE A 52 1.21 -7.86 14.56
C ILE A 52 -0.22 -7.71 15.10
N GLU A 53 -0.75 -6.50 15.09
CA GLU A 53 -2.08 -6.23 15.64
C GLU A 53 -2.92 -5.36 14.69
N PHE A 54 -4.11 -5.83 14.34
CA PHE A 54 -5.15 -4.98 13.74
C PHE A 54 -5.81 -4.21 14.87
N VAL A 55 -5.56 -2.91 14.92
CA VAL A 55 -6.05 -2.03 15.98
C VAL A 55 -7.36 -1.43 15.52
N ASN A 56 -8.46 -1.76 16.21
CA ASN A 56 -9.73 -1.07 16.03
C ASN A 56 -9.73 0.19 16.90
N ALA A 57 -9.60 1.35 16.25
CA ALA A 57 -9.57 2.64 16.93
C ALA A 57 -10.96 3.08 17.42
N ALA A 58 -12.03 2.67 16.73
CA ALA A 58 -13.42 3.06 17.06
C ALA A 58 -13.96 2.42 18.34
N ALA A 59 -13.55 1.19 18.65
CA ALA A 59 -14.01 0.41 19.80
C ALA A 59 -13.39 0.88 21.12
N ASN A 60 -12.31 1.65 21.06
CA ASN A 60 -11.63 2.19 22.22
C ASN A 60 -11.68 3.72 22.22
N GLY A 61 -12.59 4.30 23.02
CA GLY A 61 -12.76 5.76 23.10
C GLY A 61 -11.50 6.54 23.50
N THR A 62 -10.47 5.88 24.03
CA THR A 62 -9.14 6.50 24.30
C THR A 62 -8.22 6.54 23.08
N LEU A 63 -8.55 5.82 22.00
CA LEU A 63 -7.82 5.73 20.75
C LEU A 63 -8.51 6.52 19.62
N LEU A 64 -9.44 7.40 19.93
CA LEU A 64 -10.04 8.28 18.93
C LEU A 64 -9.37 9.66 18.97
N PRO A 65 -8.89 10.23 17.84
CA PRO A 65 -8.76 9.66 16.48
C PRO A 65 -7.33 9.15 16.14
N THR A 66 -7.04 7.87 16.38
CA THR A 66 -5.72 7.25 16.08
C THR A 66 -5.57 6.69 14.66
N ARG A 67 -6.62 6.70 13.83
CA ARG A 67 -6.63 6.13 12.47
C ARG A 67 -6.53 7.20 11.38
N TYR A 68 -6.05 6.82 10.20
CA TYR A 68 -5.97 7.70 9.03
C TYR A 68 -7.20 7.55 8.13
N ASP A 69 -7.57 6.31 7.79
CA ASP A 69 -8.78 5.94 7.06
C ASP A 69 -9.63 4.95 7.90
N GLY A 70 -10.93 4.88 7.62
CA GLY A 70 -11.83 3.92 8.26
C GLY A 70 -11.83 3.92 9.80
N ASP A 71 -11.84 2.72 10.39
CA ASP A 71 -11.87 2.44 11.83
C ASP A 71 -10.65 1.64 12.31
N TYR A 72 -9.82 1.13 11.40
CA TYR A 72 -8.67 0.28 11.68
C TYR A 72 -7.34 0.91 11.24
N TRP A 73 -6.28 0.44 11.86
CA TRP A 73 -4.91 0.58 11.38
C TRP A 73 -4.11 -0.63 11.90
N ILE A 74 -2.91 -0.85 11.38
CA ILE A 74 -2.08 -1.99 11.77
C ILE A 74 -0.86 -1.56 12.58
N ASP A 75 -0.65 -2.20 13.73
CA ASP A 75 0.59 -2.13 14.48
C ASP A 75 1.50 -3.29 14.06
N LEU A 76 2.68 -2.97 13.51
CA LEU A 76 3.66 -3.96 13.10
C LEU A 76 4.48 -4.57 14.25
N THR A 77 4.21 -4.19 15.51
CA THR A 77 4.83 -4.79 16.70
C THR A 77 3.74 -5.14 17.71
N GLY A 78 3.35 -6.41 17.77
CA GLY A 78 2.59 -6.96 18.89
C GLY A 78 3.45 -7.09 20.15
N VAL A 79 3.21 -8.07 21.02
CA VAL A 79 3.90 -8.17 22.32
C VAL A 79 5.42 -8.46 22.18
N GLY A 80 5.86 -8.92 21.01
CA GLY A 80 7.25 -9.30 20.74
C GLY A 80 8.10 -8.24 20.04
N ALA A 81 8.84 -8.68 19.02
CA ALA A 81 9.75 -7.85 18.24
C ALA A 81 9.04 -7.22 17.03
N PRO A 82 9.56 -6.10 16.48
CA PRO A 82 9.07 -5.53 15.23
C PRO A 82 8.99 -6.59 14.14
N SER A 83 7.82 -6.66 13.52
CA SER A 83 7.43 -7.66 12.54
C SER A 83 7.00 -6.99 11.24
N GLY A 84 6.32 -7.71 10.36
CA GLY A 84 5.87 -7.16 9.10
C GLY A 84 4.61 -7.84 8.59
N ILE A 85 4.08 -7.28 7.51
CA ILE A 85 2.96 -7.82 6.76
C ILE A 85 3.31 -7.91 5.28
N ARG A 86 2.68 -8.86 4.59
CA ARG A 86 2.81 -8.97 3.14
C ARG A 86 1.50 -9.31 2.45
N GLN A 87 1.43 -8.93 1.18
CA GLN A 87 0.38 -9.33 0.25
C GLN A 87 0.99 -9.58 -1.14
N THR A 88 0.42 -10.53 -1.88
CA THR A 88 0.75 -10.71 -3.30
C THR A 88 -0.18 -9.85 -4.15
N VAL A 89 0.39 -9.06 -5.06
CA VAL A 89 -0.31 -8.15 -5.94
C VAL A 89 -0.14 -8.63 -7.38
N ALA A 90 -1.25 -8.80 -8.10
CA ALA A 90 -1.20 -9.05 -9.53
C ALA A 90 -0.80 -7.76 -10.27
N THR A 91 0.22 -7.83 -11.11
CA THR A 91 0.74 -6.66 -11.85
C THR A 91 0.95 -7.01 -13.32
N THR A 92 1.30 -6.02 -14.12
CA THR A 92 1.79 -6.21 -15.48
C THR A 92 3.32 -6.17 -15.50
N SER A 93 3.94 -7.16 -16.13
CA SER A 93 5.41 -7.21 -16.25
C SER A 93 5.94 -5.99 -17.01
N GLY A 94 6.90 -5.28 -16.41
CA GLY A 94 7.49 -4.06 -16.97
C GLY A 94 6.67 -2.78 -16.80
N GLN A 95 5.46 -2.86 -16.22
CA GLN A 95 4.66 -1.69 -15.87
C GLN A 95 5.17 -1.10 -14.54
N GLY A 96 5.30 0.22 -14.49
CA GLY A 96 5.63 0.94 -13.26
C GLY A 96 4.40 1.15 -12.40
N TYR A 97 4.55 0.99 -11.10
CA TYR A 97 3.50 1.19 -10.11
C TYR A 97 3.97 2.12 -9.01
N ARG A 98 3.09 2.95 -8.50
CA ARG A 98 3.29 3.73 -7.28
C ARG A 98 2.48 3.08 -6.17
N VAL A 99 3.16 2.71 -5.10
CA VAL A 99 2.55 2.28 -3.85
C VAL A 99 2.56 3.47 -2.92
N ASP A 100 1.39 3.82 -2.37
CA ASP A 100 1.21 4.84 -1.36
C ASP A 100 0.65 4.23 -0.08
N PHE A 101 1.00 4.84 1.06
CA PHE A 101 0.55 4.37 2.38
C PHE A 101 0.67 5.49 3.41
N ALA A 102 -0.26 5.52 4.36
CA ALA A 102 -0.14 6.34 5.56
C ALA A 102 0.70 5.61 6.61
N MET A 103 1.68 6.31 7.19
CA MET A 103 2.55 5.80 8.24
C MET A 103 2.58 6.73 9.45
N SER A 104 2.64 6.13 10.63
CA SER A 104 2.93 6.78 11.91
C SER A 104 3.62 5.77 12.86
N GLY A 105 3.54 6.01 14.16
CA GLY A 105 3.90 5.07 15.22
C GLY A 105 2.78 4.92 16.23
N ASN A 106 2.63 3.72 16.78
CA ASN A 106 1.71 3.47 17.88
C ASN A 106 1.95 4.51 19.00
N PRO A 107 0.89 5.21 19.47
CA PRO A 107 1.04 6.35 20.37
C PRO A 107 1.55 5.98 21.78
N PHE A 108 1.54 4.70 22.14
CA PHE A 108 2.06 4.21 23.43
C PHE A 108 3.54 3.82 23.38
N SER A 109 4.19 4.00 22.24
CA SER A 109 5.61 3.73 22.04
C SER A 109 6.53 4.72 22.78
N GLY A 110 5.98 5.82 23.32
CA GLY A 110 6.78 6.96 23.77
C GLY A 110 7.40 7.73 22.60
N GLY A 111 8.20 8.74 22.89
CA GLY A 111 8.91 9.50 21.84
C GLY A 111 10.07 8.66 21.26
N GLN A 112 9.95 8.28 20.00
CA GLN A 112 10.98 7.54 19.26
C GLN A 112 10.82 7.70 17.74
N VAL A 113 11.84 7.29 17.00
CA VAL A 113 11.77 7.23 15.54
C VAL A 113 11.34 5.83 15.11
N MET A 114 10.13 5.76 14.54
CA MET A 114 9.61 4.57 13.87
C MET A 114 10.24 4.45 12.49
N VAL A 115 10.73 3.26 12.15
CA VAL A 115 11.40 2.98 10.88
C VAL A 115 10.72 1.79 10.21
N LEU A 116 10.42 1.96 8.93
CA LEU A 116 9.73 0.98 8.10
C LEU A 116 10.51 0.74 6.81
N ASN A 117 10.72 -0.53 6.48
CA ASN A 117 11.19 -0.92 5.17
C ASN A 117 10.01 -1.37 4.31
N VAL A 118 9.95 -0.91 3.06
CA VAL A 118 9.07 -1.46 2.04
C VAL A 118 9.92 -2.32 1.12
N LEU A 119 9.53 -3.58 0.96
CA LEU A 119 10.19 -4.54 0.09
C LEU A 119 9.26 -4.94 -1.05
N TRP A 120 9.84 -5.06 -2.24
CA TRP A 120 9.19 -5.55 -3.45
C TRP A 120 9.91 -6.81 -3.91
N ASN A 121 9.20 -7.95 -3.91
CA ASN A 121 9.79 -9.27 -4.18
C ASN A 121 11.00 -9.60 -3.30
N GLY A 122 10.97 -9.13 -2.04
CA GLY A 122 12.06 -9.31 -1.08
C GLY A 122 13.26 -8.39 -1.27
N ALA A 123 13.29 -7.55 -2.32
CA ALA A 123 14.29 -6.50 -2.47
C ALA A 123 13.82 -5.21 -1.79
N LEU A 124 14.73 -4.48 -1.12
CA LEU A 124 14.41 -3.20 -0.50
C LEU A 124 14.04 -2.16 -1.58
N ALA A 125 12.80 -1.68 -1.53
CA ALA A 125 12.29 -0.63 -2.41
C ALA A 125 12.44 0.76 -1.77
N GLY A 126 12.31 0.85 -0.44
CA GLY A 126 12.51 2.09 0.30
C GLY A 126 12.55 1.90 1.81
N THR A 127 13.12 2.89 2.50
CA THR A 127 13.12 2.99 3.96
C THR A 127 12.50 4.32 4.36
N PHE A 128 11.54 4.29 5.26
CA PHE A 128 10.75 5.42 5.70
C PHE A 128 10.81 5.55 7.21
N SER A 129 10.62 6.76 7.72
CA SER A 129 10.69 7.02 9.15
C SER A 129 9.70 8.07 9.60
N HIS A 130 9.17 7.90 10.82
CA HIS A 130 8.27 8.84 11.47
C HIS A 130 8.73 9.07 12.92
N ASP A 131 8.88 10.33 13.34
CA ASP A 131 9.20 10.66 14.74
C ASP A 131 7.90 10.84 15.52
N THR A 132 7.69 10.04 16.56
CA THR A 132 6.49 10.10 17.40
C THR A 132 6.56 11.21 18.46
N THR A 133 7.68 11.93 18.56
CA THR A 133 7.86 13.00 19.54
C THR A 133 6.82 14.11 19.37
N GLY A 134 6.02 14.34 20.42
CA GLY A 134 4.97 15.37 20.41
C GLY A 134 3.67 14.92 19.73
N HIS A 135 3.54 13.66 19.36
CA HIS A 135 2.33 13.07 18.75
C HIS A 135 1.57 12.21 19.78
N PRO A 136 0.54 12.76 20.46
CA PRO A 136 -0.27 12.00 21.40
C PRO A 136 -1.22 11.03 20.69
N ALA A 137 -1.88 10.14 21.44
CA ALA A 137 -2.91 9.24 20.89
C ALA A 137 -4.05 9.97 20.15
N SER A 138 -4.40 11.19 20.57
CA SER A 138 -5.41 12.00 19.87
C SER A 138 -4.93 12.60 18.54
N ASN A 139 -3.63 12.54 18.24
CA ASN A 139 -3.03 12.98 16.98
C ASN A 139 -1.66 12.32 16.76
N MET A 140 -1.67 11.15 16.13
CA MET A 140 -0.47 10.37 15.83
C MET A 140 0.45 11.02 14.77
N GLY A 141 0.00 12.06 14.08
CA GLY A 141 0.82 12.72 13.06
C GLY A 141 1.04 11.89 11.79
N TRP A 142 0.03 11.13 11.36
CA TRP A 142 0.06 10.35 10.13
C TRP A 142 0.62 11.14 8.94
N THR A 143 1.54 10.52 8.21
CA THR A 143 2.17 11.07 7.00
C THR A 143 2.04 10.06 5.87
N VAL A 144 1.66 10.53 4.68
CA VAL A 144 1.60 9.71 3.46
C VAL A 144 2.98 9.61 2.84
N TYR A 145 3.40 8.38 2.55
CA TYR A 145 4.62 8.08 1.82
C TYR A 145 4.33 7.35 0.53
N THR A 146 5.27 7.40 -0.41
CA THR A 146 5.15 6.72 -1.70
C THR A 146 6.45 6.01 -2.06
N VAL A 147 6.34 4.87 -2.73
CA VAL A 147 7.47 4.17 -3.36
C VAL A 147 7.08 3.67 -4.74
N ASP A 148 7.96 3.87 -5.72
CA ASP A 148 7.76 3.42 -7.09
C ASP A 148 8.44 2.06 -7.28
N VAL A 149 7.73 1.11 -7.90
CA VAL A 149 8.17 -0.27 -8.14
C VAL A 149 7.85 -0.70 -9.57
N ILE A 150 8.49 -1.76 -10.06
CA ILE A 150 8.23 -2.33 -11.39
C ILE A 150 7.58 -3.71 -11.23
N GLY A 151 6.44 -3.90 -11.87
CA GLY A 151 5.71 -5.16 -11.86
C GLY A 151 6.44 -6.26 -12.64
N THR A 152 6.27 -7.50 -12.18
CA THR A 152 6.80 -8.70 -12.85
C THR A 152 5.71 -9.67 -13.31
N GLY A 153 4.44 -9.39 -13.00
CA GLY A 153 3.27 -10.22 -13.31
C GLY A 153 2.51 -10.67 -12.06
N SER A 154 3.25 -10.95 -10.99
CA SER A 154 2.72 -11.32 -9.67
C SER A 154 3.81 -11.04 -8.65
N ASP A 155 3.65 -9.98 -7.89
CA ASP A 155 4.69 -9.44 -7.02
C ASP A 155 4.30 -9.51 -5.55
N VAL A 156 5.28 -9.60 -4.67
CA VAL A 156 5.06 -9.59 -3.22
C VAL A 156 5.46 -8.24 -2.66
N LEU A 157 4.45 -7.49 -2.18
CA LEU A 157 4.65 -6.28 -1.39
C LEU A 157 4.79 -6.67 0.08
N THR A 158 5.85 -6.20 0.73
CA THR A 158 6.08 -6.41 2.17
C THR A 158 6.37 -5.09 2.85
N PHE A 159 5.67 -4.85 3.96
CA PHE A 159 5.97 -3.79 4.91
C PHE A 159 6.62 -4.42 6.13
N GLN A 160 7.83 -3.97 6.48
CA GLN A 160 8.62 -4.53 7.56
C GLN A 160 8.97 -3.43 8.57
N GLY A 161 8.40 -3.52 9.77
CA GLY A 161 8.80 -2.70 10.90
C GLY A 161 10.23 -3.00 11.31
N VAL A 162 11.03 -1.95 11.48
CA VAL A 162 12.45 -2.04 11.87
C VAL A 162 12.63 -1.64 13.33
N THR A 163 11.90 -0.62 13.77
CA THR A 163 11.89 -0.17 15.16
C THR A 163 10.50 -0.30 15.77
N GLY A 164 10.47 -0.33 17.10
CA GLY A 164 9.30 -0.55 17.91
C GLY A 164 9.71 -1.04 19.28
N VAL A 165 8.78 -0.95 20.22
CA VAL A 165 8.90 -1.50 21.58
C VAL A 165 7.72 -2.45 21.81
N ALA A 166 7.83 -3.36 22.77
CA ALA A 166 6.80 -4.39 23.00
C ALA A 166 5.38 -3.79 23.05
N ALA A 167 4.52 -4.24 22.12
CA ALA A 167 3.15 -3.80 21.86
C ALA A 167 2.97 -2.36 21.31
N ALA A 168 4.04 -1.77 20.75
CA ALA A 168 3.96 -0.47 20.11
C ALA A 168 5.02 -0.30 19.00
N GLY A 169 4.60 -0.48 17.76
CA GLY A 169 5.45 -0.42 16.57
C GLY A 169 5.07 0.68 15.57
N VAL A 170 5.56 0.49 14.34
CA VAL A 170 5.12 1.27 13.18
C VAL A 170 3.62 1.07 12.99
N ALA A 171 2.90 2.19 12.87
CA ALA A 171 1.49 2.20 12.52
C ALA A 171 1.35 2.40 11.00
N LEU A 172 0.53 1.58 10.34
CA LEU A 172 0.23 1.70 8.91
C LEU A 172 -1.27 1.73 8.65
N ASP A 173 -1.66 2.46 7.61
CA ASP A 173 -3.04 2.60 7.15
C ASP A 173 -3.08 3.02 5.66
N ASP A 174 -4.25 2.94 5.03
CA ASP A 174 -4.54 3.41 3.66
C ASP A 174 -3.49 3.00 2.62
N VAL A 175 -3.21 1.70 2.50
CA VAL A 175 -2.25 1.18 1.51
C VAL A 175 -2.90 1.11 0.12
N GLY A 176 -2.37 1.91 -0.81
CA GLY A 176 -2.80 1.99 -2.21
C GLY A 176 -1.76 1.46 -3.21
N ILE A 177 -2.22 1.21 -4.43
CA ILE A 177 -1.35 1.01 -5.58
C ILE A 177 -2.00 1.55 -6.85
N GLU A 178 -1.24 2.30 -7.64
CA GLU A 178 -1.67 2.82 -8.94
C GLU A 178 -0.62 2.60 -10.03
N GLU A 179 -1.08 2.50 -11.28
CA GLU A 179 -0.19 2.43 -12.43
C GLU A 179 0.41 3.79 -12.75
N ILE A 180 1.74 3.86 -12.89
CA ILE A 180 2.42 5.03 -13.39
C ILE A 180 2.25 5.07 -14.92
N PRO A 181 1.57 6.07 -15.50
CA PRO A 181 1.32 6.08 -16.94
C PRO A 181 2.61 6.04 -17.75
N ALA A 182 2.70 5.11 -18.70
CA ALA A 182 3.84 5.06 -19.62
C ALA A 182 3.92 6.38 -20.42
N PRO A 183 5.12 6.95 -20.67
CA PRO A 183 5.29 8.24 -21.35
C PRO A 183 4.67 8.40 -22.76
N GLY A 184 3.98 7.40 -23.32
CA GLY A 184 3.30 7.45 -24.63
C GLY A 184 1.79 7.24 -24.62
N ALA A 185 1.18 6.84 -23.50
CA ALA A 185 -0.25 6.50 -23.47
C ALA A 185 -1.18 7.70 -23.80
N GLY A 186 -0.76 8.92 -23.42
CA GLY A 186 -1.51 10.15 -23.72
C GLY A 186 -1.51 10.57 -25.20
N LEU A 187 -0.51 10.17 -25.99
CA LEU A 187 -0.40 10.53 -27.41
C LEU A 187 -1.31 9.65 -28.30
N ALA A 188 -1.56 8.40 -27.92
CA ALA A 188 -2.43 7.50 -28.68
C ALA A 188 -3.90 7.95 -28.68
N LEU A 189 -4.37 8.54 -27.56
CA LEU A 189 -5.72 9.12 -27.46
C LEU A 189 -5.91 10.35 -28.35
N LEU A 190 -4.87 11.16 -28.55
CA LEU A 190 -4.95 12.37 -29.39
C LEU A 190 -4.93 12.08 -30.89
N VAL A 191 -4.23 11.04 -31.34
CA VAL A 191 -4.21 10.65 -32.78
C VAL A 191 -5.57 10.09 -33.22
N GLY A 192 -6.30 9.41 -32.34
CA GLY A 192 -7.65 8.90 -32.61
C GLY A 192 -8.70 9.99 -32.88
N ALA A 193 -8.66 11.08 -32.11
CA ALA A 193 -9.60 12.20 -32.27
C ALA A 193 -9.33 13.03 -33.55
N ALA A 194 -8.06 13.22 -33.92
CA ALA A 194 -7.68 13.96 -35.13
C ALA A 194 -8.12 13.25 -36.43
N MET A 195 -8.18 11.92 -36.42
CA MET A 195 -8.66 11.12 -37.56
C MET A 195 -10.18 11.13 -37.72
N TRP A 196 -10.95 11.37 -36.64
CA TRP A 196 -12.41 11.50 -36.68
C TRP A 196 -12.86 12.90 -37.11
N GLY A 197 -12.12 13.95 -36.72
CA GLY A 197 -12.44 15.35 -37.05
C GLY A 197 -12.31 15.72 -38.53
N ARG A 198 -11.61 14.91 -39.35
CA ARG A 198 -11.42 15.17 -40.79
C ARG A 198 -12.49 14.56 -41.72
N ARG A 199 -13.49 13.86 -41.18
CA ARG A 199 -14.53 13.16 -41.97
C ARG A 199 -15.90 13.82 -42.02
N ARG A 200 -16.08 15.00 -41.44
CA ARG A 200 -17.33 15.76 -41.60
C ARG A 200 -17.03 17.10 -42.28
N ARG A 201 -17.19 17.09 -43.61
CA ARG A 201 -17.54 18.29 -44.37
C ARG A 201 -18.96 18.70 -44.01
#